data_AF-A0A833RI39-F1
#
_entry.id   AF-A0A833RI39-F1
#
_cell.length_a   1.000
_cell.length_b   1.000
_cell.length_c   1.000
_cell.angle_alpha   90.00
_cell.angle_beta   90.00
_cell.angle_gamma   90.00
#
_symmetry.space_group_name_H-M   'P 1'
#
loop_
_entity.id
_entity.type
_entity.pdbx_description
1 polymer ?
#
loop_
_entity_poly.entity_id
_entity_poly.type
_entity_poly.pdbx_seq_one_letter_code
_entity_poly.pdbx_strand_id
1 'polypeptide(L)'
;MFFCRLVVPLQLTGLRSVKSLVLAQVKVADDDLQRMILWCNAMKKLSIIDCLKVNNIVICAPSLSELVIRLVWPARVVLLSVPRLVSMAIAFYYGRDGREEGPNEASNLMALLNGLPRVKDLRLDFSNNYRMKMGWPYQQVYLQSATSST
;
A
#
# COMPACT_ATOMS: atom_id res chain seq x y z
N MET A 1 -0.39 -21.86 -6.83
CA MET A 1 -0.40 -21.24 -5.49
C MET A 1 -1.85 -20.90 -5.15
N PHE A 2 -2.40 -21.43 -4.06
CA PHE A 2 -3.80 -21.19 -3.68
C PHE A 2 -3.87 -19.95 -2.80
N PHE A 3 -4.56 -18.90 -3.27
CA PHE A 3 -4.81 -17.70 -2.48
C PHE A 3 -6.07 -17.90 -1.65
N CYS A 4 -5.95 -17.72 -0.34
CA CYS A 4 -7.13 -17.68 0.52
C CYS A 4 -8.00 -16.47 0.13
N ARG A 5 -9.30 -16.68 -0.06
CA ARG A 5 -10.25 -15.60 -0.28
C ARG A 5 -10.68 -15.03 1.07
N LEU A 6 -10.40 -13.76 1.28
CA LEU A 6 -10.86 -13.03 2.46
C LEU A 6 -12.17 -12.33 2.10
N VAL A 7 -13.21 -12.64 2.86
CA VAL A 7 -14.53 -11.99 2.77
C VAL A 7 -14.85 -11.42 4.13
N VAL A 8 -15.22 -10.15 4.17
CA VAL A 8 -15.40 -9.42 5.42
C VAL A 8 -16.90 -9.21 5.60
N PRO A 9 -17.54 -9.73 6.64
CA PRO A 9 -18.96 -9.48 6.87
C PRO A 9 -19.23 -7.99 7.06
N LEU A 10 -20.44 -7.57 6.72
CA LEU A 10 -20.93 -6.19 6.92
C LEU A 10 -20.89 -5.75 8.38
N GLN A 11 -21.03 -6.70 9.30
CA GLN A 11 -20.95 -6.48 10.74
C GLN A 11 -19.88 -7.39 11.34
N LEU A 12 -18.71 -6.83 11.64
CA LEU A 12 -17.54 -7.54 12.14
C LEU A 12 -17.13 -7.05 13.54
N THR A 13 -17.93 -7.29 14.57
CA THR A 13 -17.59 -6.83 15.93
C THR A 13 -16.34 -7.54 16.45
N GLY A 14 -15.35 -6.80 16.98
CA GLY A 14 -14.22 -7.38 17.71
C GLY A 14 -12.83 -6.94 17.27
N LEU A 15 -12.66 -6.31 16.10
CA LEU A 15 -11.33 -5.88 15.64
C LEU A 15 -10.87 -4.50 16.16
N ARG A 16 -11.68 -3.85 17.00
CA ARG A 16 -11.39 -2.47 17.45
C ARG A 16 -10.07 -2.35 18.24
N SER A 17 -9.66 -3.41 18.91
CA SER A 17 -8.41 -3.47 19.69
C SER A 17 -7.20 -3.91 18.88
N VAL A 18 -7.38 -4.31 17.61
CA VAL A 18 -6.29 -4.78 16.75
C VAL A 18 -5.29 -3.66 16.52
N LYS A 19 -4.05 -3.90 16.91
CA LYS A 19 -2.93 -2.96 16.76
C LYS A 19 -2.10 -3.20 15.51
N SER A 20 -2.10 -4.42 14.98
CA SER A 20 -1.34 -4.82 13.79
C SER A 20 -2.20 -5.71 12.92
N LEU A 21 -2.38 -5.30 11.66
CA LEU A 21 -3.06 -6.07 10.63
C LEU A 21 -2.07 -6.37 9.51
N VAL A 22 -1.91 -7.66 9.20
CA VAL A 22 -1.07 -8.12 8.09
C VAL A 22 -1.95 -8.95 7.15
N LEU A 23 -2.02 -8.50 5.90
CA LEU A 23 -2.66 -9.21 4.80
C LEU A 23 -1.57 -9.59 3.81
N ALA A 24 -1.28 -10.88 3.72
CA ALA A 24 -0.22 -11.40 2.87
C ALA A 24 -0.75 -12.52 1.99
N GLN A 25 -0.57 -12.41 0.66
CA GLN A 25 -0.94 -13.45 -0.30
C GLN A 25 -2.41 -13.89 -0.18
N VAL A 26 -3.31 -12.92 0.00
CA VAL A 26 -4.76 -13.16 0.06
C VAL A 26 -5.46 -12.53 -1.14
N LYS A 27 -6.58 -13.12 -1.55
CA LYS A 27 -7.50 -12.52 -2.52
C LYS A 27 -8.59 -11.77 -1.76
N VAL A 28 -8.58 -10.45 -1.85
CA VAL A 28 -9.51 -9.57 -1.12
C VAL A 28 -10.01 -8.49 -2.07
N ALA A 29 -11.30 -8.18 -2.01
CA ALA A 29 -11.87 -7.08 -2.78
C ALA A 29 -11.59 -5.72 -2.10
N ASP A 30 -11.51 -4.65 -2.88
CA ASP A 30 -11.28 -3.29 -2.38
C ASP A 30 -12.24 -2.93 -1.22
N ASP A 31 -13.54 -3.21 -1.37
CA ASP A 31 -14.55 -2.91 -0.35
C ASP A 31 -14.37 -3.72 0.95
N ASP A 32 -13.95 -4.99 0.83
CA ASP A 32 -13.71 -5.85 1.99
C ASP A 32 -12.47 -5.36 2.75
N LEU A 33 -11.41 -5.00 2.03
CA LEU A 33 -10.19 -4.42 2.60
C LEU A 33 -10.48 -3.10 3.31
N GLN A 34 -11.21 -2.19 2.68
CA GLN A 34 -11.58 -0.90 3.27
C GLN A 34 -12.43 -1.11 4.53
N ARG A 35 -13.41 -2.03 4.50
CA ARG A 35 -14.19 -2.39 5.69
C ARG A 35 -13.29 -2.91 6.81
N MET A 36 -12.32 -3.78 6.54
CA MET A 36 -11.39 -4.22 7.60
C MET A 36 -10.60 -3.07 8.21
N ILE A 37 -10.02 -2.21 7.37
CA ILE A 37 -9.22 -1.06 7.84
C ILE A 37 -10.07 -0.16 8.74
N LEU A 38 -11.30 0.16 8.32
CA LEU A 38 -12.23 1.01 9.07
C LEU A 38 -12.63 0.45 10.44
N TRP A 39 -12.62 -0.88 10.60
CA TRP A 39 -13.03 -1.52 11.85
C TRP A 39 -11.89 -1.64 12.86
N CYS A 40 -10.65 -1.49 12.41
CA CYS A 40 -9.44 -1.57 13.22
C CYS A 40 -9.00 -0.18 13.75
N ASN A 41 -9.84 0.49 14.54
CA ASN A 41 -9.57 1.89 14.98
C ASN A 41 -8.27 2.08 15.79
N ALA A 42 -7.81 1.07 16.54
CA ALA A 42 -6.57 1.10 17.30
C ALA A 42 -5.33 0.67 16.49
N MET A 43 -5.48 0.43 15.19
CA MET A 43 -4.42 -0.09 14.34
C MET A 43 -3.25 0.88 14.23
N LYS A 44 -2.07 0.40 14.63
CA LYS A 44 -0.80 1.11 14.55
C LYS A 44 0.03 0.65 13.37
N LYS A 45 -0.10 -0.62 12.96
CA LYS A 45 0.67 -1.20 11.85
C LYS A 45 -0.27 -1.85 10.83
N LEU A 46 -0.11 -1.50 9.57
CA LEU A 46 -0.83 -2.11 8.45
C LEU A 46 0.17 -2.59 7.42
N SER A 47 0.11 -3.87 7.07
CA SER A 47 0.90 -4.46 5.99
C SER A 47 -0.02 -5.12 4.98
N ILE A 48 0.08 -4.72 3.71
CA ILE A 48 -0.65 -5.31 2.58
C ILE A 48 0.39 -5.80 1.57
N ILE A 49 0.53 -7.12 1.44
CA ILE A 49 1.64 -7.76 0.75
C ILE A 49 1.09 -8.80 -0.23
N ASP A 50 1.39 -8.66 -1.52
CA ASP A 50 1.04 -9.60 -2.59
C ASP A 50 -0.44 -10.01 -2.59
N CYS A 51 -1.32 -9.07 -2.23
CA CYS A 51 -2.76 -9.30 -2.24
C CYS A 51 -3.30 -9.18 -3.68
N LEU A 52 -4.22 -10.07 -4.04
CA LEU A 52 -4.83 -10.11 -5.37
C LEU A 52 -6.20 -9.42 -5.36
N LYS A 53 -6.56 -8.82 -6.50
CA LYS A 53 -7.80 -8.03 -6.73
C LYS A 53 -7.90 -6.75 -5.90
N VAL A 54 -6.78 -6.29 -5.35
CA VAL A 54 -6.68 -5.02 -4.65
C VAL A 54 -6.14 -3.98 -5.62
N ASN A 55 -7.02 -3.10 -6.10
CA ASN A 55 -6.69 -2.08 -7.10
C ASN A 55 -6.85 -0.67 -6.55
N ASN A 56 -7.78 -0.45 -5.62
CA ASN A 56 -8.06 0.86 -5.01
C ASN A 56 -8.11 0.76 -3.49
N ILE A 57 -6.99 1.12 -2.86
CA ILE A 57 -6.85 1.10 -1.41
C ILE A 57 -7.09 2.50 -0.87
N VAL A 58 -8.14 2.64 -0.06
CA VAL A 58 -8.39 3.86 0.71
C VAL A 58 -8.08 3.57 2.17
N ILE A 59 -7.11 4.27 2.73
CA ILE A 59 -6.67 4.09 4.12
C ILE A 59 -7.16 5.28 4.96
N CYS A 60 -8.10 4.98 5.84
CA CYS A 60 -8.56 5.86 6.90
C CYS A 60 -8.29 5.16 8.24
N ALA A 61 -7.19 5.52 8.88
CA ALA A 61 -6.69 4.82 10.08
C ALA A 61 -6.01 5.84 11.01
N PRO A 62 -6.75 6.44 11.95
CA PRO A 62 -6.27 7.59 12.74
C PRO A 62 -5.11 7.24 13.70
N SER A 63 -5.00 5.97 14.08
CA SER A 63 -3.96 5.45 14.98
C SER A 63 -2.73 4.92 14.24
N LEU A 64 -2.75 4.88 12.90
CA LEU A 64 -1.73 4.23 12.09
C LEU A 64 -0.40 4.98 12.18
N SER A 65 0.66 4.26 12.54
CA SER A 65 2.03 4.78 12.63
C SER A 65 2.97 4.16 11.60
N GLU A 66 2.73 2.92 11.19
CA GLU A 66 3.55 2.18 10.24
C GLU A 66 2.69 1.59 9.12
N LEU A 67 3.08 1.85 7.87
CA LEU A 67 2.41 1.34 6.68
C LEU A 67 3.40 0.63 5.77
N VAL A 68 3.11 -0.62 5.41
CA VAL A 68 3.86 -1.39 4.43
C VAL A 68 2.92 -1.83 3.32
N ILE A 69 3.23 -1.46 2.08
CA ILE A 69 2.48 -1.87 0.89
C ILE A 69 3.45 -2.53 -0.06
N ARG A 70 3.16 -3.77 -0.45
CA ARG A 70 3.84 -4.44 -1.55
C ARG A 70 2.80 -5.07 -2.47
N LEU A 71 2.60 -4.51 -3.65
CA LEU A 71 1.51 -4.92 -4.54
C LEU A 71 1.92 -4.93 -6.01
N VAL A 72 1.14 -5.67 -6.80
CA VAL A 72 1.21 -5.64 -8.25
C VAL A 72 0.75 -4.26 -8.74
N TRP A 73 1.54 -3.65 -9.62
CA TRP A 73 1.19 -2.44 -10.34
C TRP A 73 0.22 -2.75 -11.49
N PRO A 74 -0.80 -1.91 -11.77
CA PRO A 74 -1.11 -0.62 -11.14
C PRO A 74 -2.11 -0.73 -9.99
N ALA A 75 -1.69 -0.32 -8.78
CA ALA A 75 -2.58 -0.18 -7.62
C ALA A 75 -2.62 1.29 -7.19
N ARG A 76 -3.83 1.81 -6.98
CA ARG A 76 -4.05 3.15 -6.43
C ARG A 76 -4.17 3.07 -4.92
N VAL A 77 -3.38 3.88 -4.23
CA VAL A 77 -3.44 4.02 -2.77
C VAL A 77 -3.75 5.47 -2.43
N VAL A 78 -4.74 5.68 -1.58
CA VAL A 78 -5.17 7.00 -1.12
C VAL A 78 -5.15 7.00 0.40
N LEU A 79 -4.46 7.98 0.98
CA LEU A 79 -4.40 8.20 2.41
C LEU A 79 -5.32 9.38 2.74
N LEU A 80 -6.38 9.15 3.52
CA LEU A 80 -7.35 10.21 3.86
C LEU A 80 -7.14 10.77 5.26
N SER A 81 -6.98 9.90 6.26
CA SER A 81 -6.81 10.32 7.66
C SER A 81 -5.84 9.39 8.37
N VAL A 82 -4.56 9.74 8.25
CA VAL A 82 -3.43 9.01 8.85
C VAL A 82 -2.46 9.97 9.57
N PRO A 83 -2.94 10.81 10.51
CA PRO A 83 -2.17 11.91 11.09
C PRO A 83 -0.95 11.46 11.91
N ARG A 84 -0.89 10.18 12.28
CA ARG A 84 0.18 9.58 13.10
C ARG A 84 1.18 8.77 12.28
N LEU A 85 1.04 8.73 10.95
CA LEU A 85 1.91 7.94 10.09
C LEU A 85 3.33 8.49 10.12
N VAL A 86 4.27 7.70 10.62
CA VAL A 86 5.69 8.09 10.77
C VAL A 86 6.61 7.33 9.82
N SER A 87 6.29 6.07 9.52
CA SER A 87 7.07 5.22 8.62
C SER A 87 6.17 4.61 7.55
N MET A 88 6.65 4.66 6.31
CA MET A 88 5.96 4.12 5.16
C MET A 88 6.96 3.42 4.24
N ALA A 89 6.70 2.15 3.95
CA ALA A 89 7.43 1.38 2.94
C ALA A 89 6.45 0.97 1.84
N ILE A 90 6.79 1.30 0.60
CA ILE A 90 5.95 1.00 -0.56
C ILE A 90 6.83 0.32 -1.58
N ALA A 91 6.36 -0.83 -2.06
CA ALA A 91 6.94 -1.57 -3.13
C ALA A 91 5.89 -1.88 -4.19
N PHE A 92 6.17 -1.50 -5.43
CA PHE A 92 5.34 -1.90 -6.56
C PHE A 92 6.16 -2.74 -7.53
N TYR A 93 5.56 -3.80 -8.03
CA TYR A 93 6.16 -4.66 -9.06
C TYR A 93 5.19 -4.85 -10.21
N TYR A 94 5.73 -4.91 -11.43
CA TYR A 94 4.91 -5.12 -12.61
C TYR A 94 4.39 -6.55 -12.65
N GLY A 95 3.09 -6.69 -12.90
CA GLY A 95 2.50 -8.00 -13.18
C GLY A 95 3.10 -8.59 -14.46
N ARG A 96 3.15 -9.92 -14.54
CA ARG A 96 3.71 -10.66 -15.68
C ARG A 96 2.98 -10.40 -17.01
N ASP A 97 1.80 -9.79 -16.95
CA ASP A 97 0.91 -9.57 -18.10
C ASP A 97 1.23 -8.30 -18.91
N GLY A 98 2.29 -7.56 -18.59
CA GLY A 98 2.84 -6.52 -19.46
C GLY A 98 1.82 -5.47 -19.92
N ARG A 99 0.77 -5.21 -19.13
CA ARG A 99 -0.23 -4.19 -19.49
C ARG A 99 0.49 -2.85 -19.59
N GLU A 100 0.32 -2.24 -20.76
CA GLU A 100 0.98 -0.99 -21.15
C GLU A 100 0.85 0.09 -20.07
N GLU A 101 1.95 0.83 -19.88
CA GLU A 101 2.06 2.03 -19.05
C GLU A 101 0.88 2.97 -19.34
N GLY A 102 -0.12 2.97 -18.45
CA GLY A 102 -1.24 3.89 -18.54
C GLY A 102 -0.82 5.29 -18.08
N PRO A 103 -1.34 6.38 -18.68
CA PRO A 103 -0.99 7.76 -18.32
C PRO A 103 -1.28 8.15 -16.85
N ASN A 104 -2.00 7.31 -16.11
CA ASN A 104 -2.45 7.56 -14.73
C ASN A 104 -1.49 7.03 -13.65
N GLU A 105 -0.40 6.39 -14.05
CA GLU A 105 0.49 5.64 -13.16
C GLU A 105 1.36 6.52 -12.26
N ALA A 106 2.08 7.47 -12.86
CA ALA A 106 2.80 8.50 -12.10
C ALA A 106 1.84 9.34 -11.27
N SER A 107 0.64 9.63 -11.79
CA SER A 107 -0.39 10.39 -11.06
C SER A 107 -0.88 9.68 -9.81
N ASN A 108 -1.01 8.34 -9.82
CA ASN A 108 -1.40 7.56 -8.65
C ASN A 108 -0.32 7.59 -7.56
N LEU A 109 0.95 7.45 -7.95
CA LEU A 109 2.07 7.58 -7.01
C LEU A 109 2.15 8.99 -6.44
N MET A 110 2.04 10.01 -7.29
CA MET A 110 2.06 11.41 -6.85
C MET A 110 0.88 11.75 -5.94
N ALA A 111 -0.32 11.23 -6.22
CA ALA A 111 -1.47 11.40 -5.35
C ALA A 111 -1.24 10.77 -3.96
N LEU A 112 -0.59 9.60 -3.91
CA LEU A 112 -0.20 8.96 -2.66
C LEU A 112 0.82 9.79 -1.87
N LEU A 113 1.86 10.27 -2.55
CA LEU A 113 2.93 11.07 -1.95
C LEU A 113 2.43 12.43 -1.45
N ASN A 114 1.54 13.09 -2.21
CA ASN A 114 0.91 14.35 -1.80
C ASN A 114 0.01 14.20 -0.57
N GLY A 115 -0.49 12.99 -0.32
CA GLY A 115 -1.30 12.66 0.85
C GLY A 115 -0.50 12.40 2.14
N LEU A 116 0.82 12.62 2.16
CA LEU A 116 1.68 12.36 3.32
C LEU A 116 1.86 13.62 4.18
N PRO A 117 1.12 13.79 5.29
CA PRO A 117 1.20 15.04 6.04
C PRO A 117 2.52 15.21 6.81
N ARG A 118 3.20 14.13 7.25
CA ARG A 118 4.34 14.17 8.19
C ARG A 118 5.27 12.93 8.20
N VAL A 119 5.39 12.20 7.10
CA VAL A 119 6.20 10.97 7.09
C VAL A 119 7.69 11.29 7.29
N LYS A 120 8.32 10.63 8.27
CA LYS A 120 9.75 10.81 8.61
C LYS A 120 10.66 9.81 7.91
N ASP A 121 10.14 8.60 7.68
CA ASP A 121 10.84 7.52 6.99
C ASP A 121 9.95 7.04 5.85
N LEU A 122 10.39 7.31 4.61
CA LEU A 122 9.73 6.88 3.39
C LEU A 122 10.69 6.00 2.59
N ARG A 123 10.29 4.77 2.34
CA ARG A 123 11.02 3.82 1.49
C ARG A 123 10.18 3.50 0.27
N LEU A 124 10.76 3.72 -0.90
CA LEU A 124 10.14 3.41 -2.19
C LEU A 124 11.03 2.39 -2.89
N ASP A 125 10.46 1.22 -3.17
CA ASP A 125 11.10 0.16 -3.94
C ASP A 125 10.28 -0.10 -5.21
N PHE A 126 10.93 -0.04 -6.36
CA PHE A 126 10.32 -0.38 -7.63
C PHE A 126 11.11 -1.57 -8.19
N SER A 127 10.54 -2.76 -8.04
CA SER A 127 11.17 -3.98 -8.53
C SER A 127 10.75 -4.22 -9.97
N ASN A 128 11.53 -3.61 -10.88
CA ASN A 128 11.86 -3.99 -12.26
C ASN A 128 12.38 -2.75 -13.01
N ASN A 129 13.29 -2.96 -13.97
CA ASN A 129 14.14 -1.97 -14.68
C ASN A 129 13.42 -0.84 -15.47
N TYR A 130 12.16 -0.52 -15.21
CA TYR A 130 11.43 0.55 -15.88
C TYR A 130 11.64 1.86 -15.11
N ARG A 131 12.50 2.72 -15.64
CA ARG A 131 12.81 4.05 -15.10
C ARG A 131 11.55 4.93 -15.10
N MET A 132 10.85 5.00 -13.98
CA MET A 132 9.90 6.09 -13.74
C MET A 132 10.65 7.42 -13.72
N LYS A 133 10.47 8.27 -14.74
CA LYS A 133 10.96 9.65 -14.74
C LYS A 133 10.05 10.47 -13.84
N MET A 134 10.55 10.87 -12.68
CA MET A 134 9.81 11.69 -11.73
C MET A 134 10.57 13.01 -11.53
N GLY A 135 9.89 14.15 -11.69
CA GLY A 135 10.40 15.46 -11.29
C GLY A 135 10.14 15.68 -9.80
N TRP A 136 11.16 15.55 -8.96
CA TRP A 136 11.05 15.62 -7.50
C TRP A 136 11.64 16.93 -6.93
N PRO A 137 11.03 17.53 -5.89
CA PRO A 137 11.62 18.62 -5.11
C PRO A 137 12.10 18.25 -3.68
N TYR A 138 11.99 17.00 -3.22
CA TYR A 138 12.35 16.62 -1.83
C TYR A 138 13.68 15.86 -1.74
N GLN A 139 14.54 16.27 -0.78
CA GLN A 139 15.83 15.65 -0.51
C GLN A 139 15.67 14.36 0.31
N GLN A 140 16.35 13.30 -0.15
CA GLN A 140 16.50 11.95 0.41
C GLN A 140 15.29 10.99 0.25
N VAL A 141 15.16 10.46 -0.97
CA VAL A 141 14.52 9.16 -1.22
C VAL A 141 15.63 8.12 -1.35
N TYR A 142 15.69 7.13 -0.44
CA TYR A 142 16.58 5.99 -0.60
C TYR A 142 15.94 4.99 -1.56
N LEU A 143 16.36 5.04 -2.82
CA LEU A 143 16.09 3.99 -3.80
C LEU A 143 17.04 2.82 -3.51
N GLN A 144 16.52 1.74 -2.92
CA GLN A 144 17.27 0.49 -2.87
C GLN A 144 16.91 -0.31 -4.12
N SER A 145 17.83 -0.37 -5.08
CA SER A 145 17.74 -1.33 -6.17
C SER A 145 17.98 -2.73 -5.60
N ALA A 146 17.02 -3.63 -5.75
CA ALA A 146 17.24 -5.05 -5.53
C ALA A 146 18.23 -5.58 -6.60
N THR A 147 19.53 -5.55 -6.30
CA THR A 147 20.52 -6.29 -7.09
C THR A 147 20.29 -7.78 -6.85
N SER A 148 19.73 -8.45 -7.86
CA SER A 148 19.69 -9.91 -7.89
C SER A 148 21.10 -10.38 -8.25
N SER A 149 21.84 -10.89 -7.26
CA SER A 149 23.08 -11.60 -7.50
C SER A 149 22.76 -13.03 -7.91
N THR A 150 23.09 -13.40 -9.13
CA THR A 150 23.39 -14.78 -9.54
C THR A 150 24.66 -14.76 -10.35
#